data_AF-A0A397EDR5-F1
#
_entry.id   AF-A0A397EDR5-F1
#
_cell.length_a   1.000
_cell.length_b   1.000
_cell.length_c   1.000
_cell.angle_alpha   90.00
_cell.angle_beta   90.00
_cell.angle_gamma   90.00
#
_symmetry.space_group_name_H-M   'P 1'
#
loop_
_entity.id
_entity.type
_entity.pdbx_description
1 polymer ?
#
loop_
_entity_poly.entity_id
_entity_poly.type
_entity_poly.pdbx_seq_one_letter_code
_entity_poly.pdbx_strand_id
1 'polypeptide(L)'
;MVCSTGLSMEEIIVSKSIVSQLGMRWDDDLHDGVTHLLAVVVGSDKYKAAKAAKMKVVKLDWLKECSRAAKVVPADQYELGPLEGLCICTTEYKDEDAYRLLEDHLHPSETSFHGDDGIDDVGATCLKLNDQLQQCLTMLDGEPAGCFLDGCVFWLTGFPPEIMLKLKTLIRFGMGTRYDNYNTTVTHVIADYM
;
A
#
# COMPACT_ATOMS: atom_id res chain seq x y z
N MET A 1 18.42 -2.88 16.79
CA MET A 1 18.86 -1.90 15.78
C MET A 1 17.69 -1.61 14.85
N VAL A 2 17.46 -0.34 14.55
CA VAL A 2 16.28 0.17 13.84
C VAL A 2 16.74 0.88 12.57
N CYS A 3 16.11 0.57 11.44
CA CYS A 3 16.22 1.31 10.18
C CYS A 3 14.83 1.80 9.77
N SER A 4 14.72 2.67 8.77
CA SER A 4 13.43 3.16 8.28
C SER A 4 13.32 3.25 6.75
N THR A 5 12.08 3.27 6.25
CA THR A 5 11.74 3.49 4.84
C THR A 5 10.43 4.26 4.70
N GLY A 6 10.39 5.23 3.77
CA GLY A 6 9.19 6.04 3.49
C GLY A 6 8.87 7.14 4.53
N LEU A 7 9.80 7.46 5.43
CA LEU A 7 9.64 8.56 6.40
C LEU A 7 10.19 9.86 5.80
N SER A 8 9.56 10.97 6.14
CA SER A 8 10.09 12.32 5.90
C SER A 8 11.33 12.60 6.77
N MET A 9 12.10 13.63 6.42
CA MET A 9 13.30 14.01 7.17
C MET A 9 12.98 14.39 8.63
N GLU A 10 11.87 15.09 8.85
CA GLU A 10 11.41 15.47 10.20
C GLU A 10 11.08 14.22 11.03
N GLU A 11 10.35 13.26 10.45
CA GLU A 11 10.04 12.00 11.12
C GLU A 11 11.30 11.19 11.42
N ILE A 12 12.29 11.17 10.53
CA ILE A 12 13.58 10.51 10.75
C ILE A 12 14.30 11.15 11.95
N ILE A 13 14.37 12.48 12.02
CA ILE A 13 15.03 13.19 13.12
C ILE A 13 14.37 12.85 14.46
N VAL A 14 13.04 12.92 14.52
CA VAL A 14 12.28 12.57 15.73
C VAL A 14 12.48 11.10 16.09
N SER A 15 12.43 10.19 15.11
CA SER A 15 12.59 8.76 15.33
C SER A 15 13.98 8.40 15.85
N LYS A 16 15.05 9.00 15.29
CA LYS A 16 16.43 8.87 15.78
C LYS A 16 16.56 9.28 17.24
N SER A 17 15.94 10.39 17.62
CA SER A 17 15.93 10.89 19.00
C SER A 17 15.29 9.88 19.96
N ILE A 18 14.10 9.36 19.62
CA ILE A 18 13.38 8.37 20.43
C ILE A 18 14.18 7.07 20.56
N VAL A 19 14.71 6.55 19.44
CA VAL A 19 15.52 5.32 19.42
C VAL A 19 16.73 5.45 20.35
N SER A 20 17.42 6.58 20.33
CA SER A 20 18.55 6.86 21.22
C SER A 20 18.15 6.91 22.70
N GLN A 21 17.05 7.60 23.03
CA GLN A 21 16.53 7.68 24.41
C GLN A 21 16.15 6.32 25.00
N LEU A 22 15.70 5.40 24.15
CA LEU A 22 15.34 4.02 24.53
C LEU A 22 16.57 3.08 24.59
N GLY A 23 17.78 3.60 24.39
CA GLY A 23 19.01 2.79 24.37
C GLY A 23 19.14 1.88 23.14
N MET A 24 18.30 2.08 22.12
CA MET A 24 18.39 1.38 20.85
C MET A 24 19.38 2.09 19.91
N ARG A 25 19.76 1.40 18.83
CA ARG A 25 20.64 1.95 17.79
C ARG A 25 19.88 2.16 16.50
N TRP A 26 20.08 3.32 15.87
CA TRP A 26 19.59 3.61 14.53
C TRP A 26 20.68 3.30 13.50
N ASP A 27 20.28 2.77 12.34
CA ASP A 27 21.11 2.67 11.15
C ASP A 27 20.36 3.23 9.94
N ASP A 28 21.05 4.02 9.12
CA ASP A 28 20.46 4.61 7.92
C ASP A 28 20.35 3.58 6.78
N ASP A 29 21.18 2.53 6.83
CA ASP A 29 21.19 1.44 5.85
C ASP A 29 20.54 0.17 6.40
N LEU A 30 19.97 -0.62 5.48
CA LEU A 30 19.42 -1.92 5.82
C LEU A 30 20.47 -3.00 5.60
N HIS A 31 20.80 -3.74 6.64
CA HIS A 31 21.78 -4.84 6.62
C HIS A 31 21.41 -5.89 7.68
N ASP A 32 22.10 -7.03 7.71
CA ASP A 32 21.76 -8.19 8.55
C ASP A 32 21.73 -7.93 10.07
N GLY A 33 22.32 -6.84 10.54
CA GLY A 33 22.30 -6.44 11.95
C GLY A 33 21.03 -5.68 12.36
N VAL A 34 20.22 -5.25 11.39
CA VAL A 34 18.96 -4.55 11.64
C VAL A 34 17.92 -5.55 12.11
N THR A 35 17.24 -5.21 13.21
CA THR A 35 16.22 -6.08 13.83
C THR A 35 14.80 -5.63 13.51
N HIS A 36 14.63 -4.32 13.33
CA HIS A 36 13.33 -3.67 13.13
C HIS A 36 13.44 -2.66 11.98
N LEU A 37 12.51 -2.71 11.05
CA LEU A 37 12.34 -1.71 9.99
C LEU A 37 11.06 -0.93 10.26
N LEU A 38 11.19 0.37 10.49
CA LEU A 38 10.04 1.29 10.50
C LEU A 38 9.64 1.58 9.05
N ALA A 39 8.42 1.22 8.68
CA ALA A 39 7.95 1.38 7.32
C ALA A 39 6.58 2.08 7.32
N VAL A 40 6.46 3.10 6.45
CA VAL A 40 5.19 3.80 6.22
C VAL A 40 4.40 3.12 5.09
N VAL A 41 5.11 2.64 4.06
CA VAL A 41 4.53 2.04 2.86
C VAL A 41 5.18 0.69 2.57
N VAL A 42 4.39 -0.28 2.14
CA VAL A 42 4.88 -1.57 1.63
C VAL A 42 5.56 -1.44 0.26
N GLY A 43 6.40 -2.42 -0.09
CA GLY A 43 6.88 -2.58 -1.47
C GLY A 43 8.19 -1.87 -1.84
N SER A 44 8.77 -1.07 -0.94
CA SER A 44 10.14 -0.57 -1.13
C SER A 44 11.17 -1.70 -1.14
N ASP A 45 12.37 -1.47 -1.71
CA ASP A 45 13.42 -2.48 -1.71
C ASP A 45 13.87 -2.84 -0.29
N LYS A 46 13.92 -1.85 0.61
CA LYS A 46 14.16 -2.07 2.05
C LYS A 46 13.05 -2.93 2.67
N TYR A 47 11.78 -2.70 2.35
CA TYR A 47 10.67 -3.52 2.83
C TYR A 47 10.81 -4.98 2.37
N LYS A 48 11.05 -5.21 1.08
CA LYS A 48 11.20 -6.56 0.51
C LYS A 48 12.38 -7.30 1.13
N ALA A 49 13.54 -6.64 1.24
CA ALA A 49 14.73 -7.21 1.86
C ALA A 49 14.50 -7.54 3.34
N ALA A 50 13.86 -6.65 4.11
CA ALA A 50 13.54 -6.90 5.50
C ALA A 50 12.59 -8.09 5.69
N LYS A 51 11.56 -8.23 4.83
CA LYS A 51 10.67 -9.40 4.85
C LYS A 51 11.41 -10.70 4.51
N ALA A 52 12.28 -10.68 3.51
CA ALA A 52 13.10 -11.85 3.15
C ALA A 52 14.05 -12.27 4.28
N ALA A 53 14.61 -11.29 4.99
CA ALA A 53 15.46 -11.49 6.16
C ALA A 53 14.67 -11.79 7.46
N LYS A 54 13.34 -11.89 7.40
CA LYS A 54 12.45 -12.13 8.56
C LYS A 54 12.62 -11.09 9.68
N MET A 55 12.99 -9.86 9.32
CA MET A 55 13.03 -8.73 10.25
C MET A 55 11.61 -8.28 10.62
N LYS A 56 11.47 -7.63 11.78
CA LYS A 56 10.19 -7.04 12.19
C LYS A 56 9.94 -5.75 11.41
N VAL A 57 8.99 -5.79 10.48
CA VAL A 57 8.56 -4.61 9.72
C VAL A 57 7.33 -4.03 10.42
N VAL A 58 7.47 -2.83 10.99
CA VAL A 58 6.45 -2.24 11.87
C VAL A 58 6.12 -0.79 11.49
N LYS A 59 4.91 -0.36 11.87
CA LYS A 59 4.44 1.02 11.75
C LYS A 59 5.21 1.96 12.69
N LEU A 60 5.21 3.25 12.39
CA LEU A 60 5.80 4.29 13.24
C LEU A 60 5.16 4.35 14.64
N ASP A 61 3.90 3.92 14.76
CA ASP A 61 3.16 3.86 16.03
C ASP A 61 3.83 2.97 17.09
N TRP A 62 4.55 1.92 16.66
CA TRP A 62 5.36 1.12 17.58
C TRP A 62 6.40 1.98 18.32
N LEU A 63 7.11 2.84 17.59
CA LEU A 63 8.15 3.68 18.16
C LEU A 63 7.54 4.77 19.05
N LYS A 64 6.39 5.33 18.65
CA LYS A 64 5.63 6.29 19.47
C LYS A 64 5.18 5.65 20.78
N GLU A 65 4.69 4.41 20.74
CA GLU A 65 4.30 3.68 21.94
C GLU A 65 5.50 3.34 22.81
N CYS A 66 6.62 2.91 22.23
CA CYS A 66 7.84 2.66 22.99
C CYS A 66 8.31 3.92 23.73
N SER A 67 8.23 5.09 23.07
CA SER A 67 8.50 6.39 23.67
C SER A 67 7.58 6.67 24.85
N ARG A 68 6.26 6.53 24.65
CA ARG A 68 5.24 6.77 25.68
C ARG A 68 5.41 5.85 26.89
N ALA A 69 5.74 4.59 26.66
CA ALA A 69 5.93 3.59 27.70
C ALA A 69 7.33 3.62 28.32
N ALA A 70 8.24 4.45 27.80
CA ALA A 70 9.66 4.51 28.14
C ALA A 70 10.36 3.13 28.12
N LYS A 71 9.90 2.22 27.25
CA LYS A 71 10.43 0.85 27.11
C LYS A 71 10.15 0.31 25.71
N VAL A 72 10.95 -0.64 25.27
CA VAL A 72 10.70 -1.37 24.02
C VAL A 72 9.52 -2.33 24.23
N VAL A 73 8.39 -2.07 23.59
CA VAL A 73 7.19 -2.91 23.66
C VAL A 73 7.19 -3.98 22.55
N PRO A 74 6.42 -5.08 22.68
CA PRO A 74 6.30 -6.09 21.63
C PRO A 74 5.88 -5.50 20.28
N ALA A 75 6.57 -5.92 19.22
CA ALA A 75 6.40 -5.40 17.86
C ALA A 75 5.20 -5.99 17.12
N ASP A 76 4.74 -7.18 17.52
CA ASP A 76 3.76 -8.00 16.78
C ASP A 76 2.43 -7.27 16.54
N GLN A 77 2.01 -6.42 17.47
CA GLN A 77 0.77 -5.64 17.37
C GLN A 77 0.86 -4.43 16.43
N TYR A 78 2.07 -4.14 15.95
CA TYR A 78 2.36 -2.97 15.13
C TYR A 78 2.95 -3.37 13.76
N GLU A 79 2.85 -4.65 13.40
CA GLU A 79 3.34 -5.13 12.11
C GLU A 79 2.64 -4.38 10.98
N LEU A 80 3.42 -4.06 9.94
CA LEU A 80 2.89 -3.36 8.78
C LEU A 80 1.95 -4.30 8.01
N GLY A 81 0.70 -3.86 7.83
CA GLY A 81 -0.27 -4.58 7.02
C GLY A 81 0.20 -4.71 5.55
N PRO A 82 -0.21 -5.75 4.83
CA PRO A 82 0.30 -6.07 3.50
C PRO A 82 0.02 -5.03 2.42
N LEU A 83 -0.93 -4.11 2.66
CA LEU A 83 -1.23 -3.01 1.76
C LEU A 83 -1.03 -1.64 2.41
N GLU A 84 -0.46 -1.56 3.62
CA GLU A 84 -0.35 -0.28 4.31
C GLU A 84 0.40 0.76 3.46
N GLY A 85 -0.22 1.92 3.28
CA GLY A 85 0.33 3.03 2.50
C GLY A 85 0.45 2.75 0.99
N LEU A 86 -0.04 1.60 0.50
CA LEU A 86 0.02 1.26 -0.92
C LEU A 86 -1.11 1.95 -1.68
N CYS A 87 -0.74 2.77 -2.66
CA CYS A 87 -1.66 3.23 -3.69
C CYS A 87 -1.60 2.26 -4.88
N ILE A 88 -2.67 1.51 -5.15
CA ILE A 88 -2.75 0.60 -6.29
C ILE A 88 -3.46 1.31 -7.43
N CYS A 89 -2.68 1.86 -8.37
CA CYS A 89 -3.20 2.32 -9.65
C CYS A 89 -2.83 1.30 -10.71
N THR A 90 -3.82 0.60 -11.28
CA THR A 90 -3.64 -0.10 -12.54
C THR A 90 -3.88 0.92 -13.65
N THR A 91 -2.80 1.35 -14.32
CA THR A 91 -2.82 2.27 -15.47
C THR A 91 -3.66 1.67 -16.60
N GLU A 92 -4.70 2.31 -17.14
CA GLU A 92 -4.66 3.43 -18.12
C GLU A 92 -5.65 4.57 -17.78
N TYR A 93 -5.45 5.27 -16.67
CA TYR A 93 -6.29 6.44 -16.35
C TYR A 93 -6.00 7.63 -17.30
N LYS A 94 -6.72 7.71 -18.43
CA LYS A 94 -6.81 8.91 -19.28
C LYS A 94 -8.06 9.71 -18.93
N ASP A 95 -8.12 10.19 -17.69
CA ASP A 95 -9.17 11.12 -17.29
C ASP A 95 -8.59 12.54 -17.24
N GLU A 96 -8.75 13.26 -18.35
CA GLU A 96 -8.39 14.67 -18.50
C GLU A 96 -9.09 15.55 -17.44
N ASP A 97 -10.23 15.15 -16.89
CA ASP A 97 -10.96 15.93 -15.89
C ASP A 97 -10.41 15.75 -14.46
N ALA A 98 -9.75 14.62 -14.16
CA ALA A 98 -9.08 14.42 -12.89
C ALA A 98 -7.73 15.15 -12.79
N TYR A 99 -7.02 15.30 -13.91
CA TYR A 99 -5.83 16.17 -13.99
C TYR A 99 -6.21 17.65 -13.76
N ARG A 100 -7.34 18.11 -14.31
CA ARG A 100 -7.84 19.48 -14.11
C ARG A 100 -8.11 19.83 -12.65
N LEU A 101 -8.62 18.90 -11.84
CA LEU A 101 -8.84 19.11 -10.40
C LEU A 101 -7.53 19.26 -9.61
N LEU A 102 -6.43 18.69 -10.11
CA LEU A 102 -5.09 18.79 -9.53
C LEU A 102 -4.37 20.06 -10.04
N GLU A 103 -4.59 20.45 -11.30
CA GLU A 103 -3.98 21.61 -11.95
C GLU A 103 -4.63 22.95 -11.58
N ASP A 104 -5.88 22.97 -11.12
CA ASP A 104 -6.56 24.21 -10.68
C ASP A 104 -5.94 24.84 -9.41
N HIS A 105 -4.98 24.15 -8.76
CA HIS A 105 -4.17 24.72 -7.67
C HIS A 105 -2.81 25.28 -8.12
N LEU A 106 -2.42 25.17 -9.41
CA LEU A 106 -1.19 25.71 -9.97
C LEU A 106 -1.34 26.09 -11.47
N HIS A 107 -1.98 27.20 -11.79
CA HIS A 107 -2.01 27.74 -13.18
C HIS A 107 -0.62 28.31 -13.61
N PRO A 108 -0.37 28.68 -14.90
CA PRO A 108 -0.62 27.99 -16.18
C PRO A 108 0.59 28.11 -17.17
N SER A 109 0.74 27.21 -18.17
CA SER A 109 1.02 27.54 -19.60
C SER A 109 1.53 26.35 -20.45
N GLU A 110 0.84 26.24 -21.58
CA GLU A 110 0.97 25.49 -22.83
C GLU A 110 2.29 24.78 -23.20
N THR A 111 2.21 23.60 -23.81
CA THR A 111 2.31 23.41 -25.28
C THR A 111 2.12 21.95 -25.71
N SER A 112 1.46 21.81 -26.86
CA SER A 112 1.00 20.60 -27.53
C SER A 112 2.14 19.73 -28.10
N PHE A 113 1.97 18.40 -28.14
CA PHE A 113 2.54 17.58 -29.22
C PHE A 113 1.70 16.33 -29.53
N HIS A 114 1.53 16.07 -30.83
CA HIS A 114 0.81 14.97 -31.47
C HIS A 114 1.62 13.65 -31.52
N GLY A 115 0.90 12.52 -31.62
CA GLY A 115 1.38 11.21 -32.10
C GLY A 115 0.49 10.10 -31.54
N ASP A 116 -0.54 9.63 -32.25
CA ASP A 116 -0.55 8.65 -33.36
C ASP A 116 -0.63 7.18 -32.90
N ASP A 117 -1.67 6.53 -33.44
CA ASP A 117 -2.11 5.13 -33.57
C ASP A 117 -1.58 4.00 -32.65
N GLY A 118 -2.57 3.25 -32.11
CA GLY A 118 -2.37 1.92 -31.52
C GLY A 118 -3.63 1.38 -30.83
N ILE A 119 -4.65 0.99 -31.60
CA ILE A 119 -5.74 0.12 -31.13
C ILE A 119 -5.21 -1.32 -31.18
N ASP A 120 -5.58 -2.15 -30.19
CA ASP A 120 -5.53 -3.63 -30.13
C ASP A 120 -4.65 -4.26 -28.99
N ASP A 121 -4.89 -3.99 -27.70
CA ASP A 121 -4.34 -4.85 -26.60
C ASP A 121 -5.17 -4.93 -25.30
N VAL A 122 -6.13 -4.01 -25.11
CA VAL A 122 -6.86 -3.82 -23.82
C VAL A 122 -7.73 -5.04 -23.42
N GLY A 123 -8.32 -5.74 -24.39
CA GLY A 123 -9.15 -6.93 -24.12
C GLY A 123 -8.37 -8.10 -23.53
N ALA A 124 -7.07 -8.21 -23.84
CA ALA A 124 -6.22 -9.29 -23.33
C ALA A 124 -5.87 -9.10 -21.84
N THR A 125 -5.69 -7.85 -21.40
CA THR A 125 -5.33 -7.52 -20.01
C THR A 125 -6.47 -7.79 -19.03
N CYS A 126 -7.71 -7.43 -19.39
CA CYS A 126 -8.90 -7.72 -18.58
C CYS A 126 -9.15 -9.23 -18.42
N LEU A 127 -9.01 -10.01 -19.51
CA LEU A 127 -9.13 -11.47 -19.46
C LEU A 127 -8.06 -12.09 -18.56
N LYS A 128 -6.81 -11.61 -18.67
CA LYS A 128 -5.70 -12.08 -17.84
C LYS A 128 -5.91 -11.78 -16.35
N LEU A 129 -6.41 -10.59 -16.00
CA LEU A 129 -6.75 -10.24 -14.62
C LEU A 129 -7.86 -11.14 -14.09
N ASN A 130 -8.90 -11.37 -14.90
CA ASN A 130 -10.03 -12.21 -14.53
C ASN A 130 -9.61 -13.66 -14.23
N ASP A 131 -8.69 -14.22 -15.03
CA ASP A 131 -8.13 -15.56 -14.85
C ASP A 131 -7.23 -15.63 -13.61
N GLN A 132 -6.38 -14.63 -13.39
CA GLN A 132 -5.52 -14.55 -12.20
C GLN A 132 -6.34 -14.47 -10.91
N LEU A 133 -7.40 -13.65 -10.90
CA LEU A 133 -8.31 -13.54 -9.77
C LEU A 133 -9.06 -14.87 -9.53
N GLN A 134 -9.48 -15.53 -10.60
CA GLN A 134 -10.12 -16.85 -10.50
C GLN A 134 -9.17 -17.89 -9.92
N GLN A 135 -7.92 -17.92 -10.36
CA GLN A 135 -6.90 -18.84 -9.85
C GLN A 135 -6.62 -18.59 -8.36
N CYS A 136 -6.49 -17.33 -7.96
CA CYS A 136 -6.37 -16.95 -6.55
C CYS A 136 -7.55 -17.46 -5.73
N LEU A 137 -8.78 -17.23 -6.18
CA LEU A 137 -9.97 -17.68 -5.46
C LEU A 137 -10.04 -19.20 -5.34
N THR A 138 -9.65 -19.94 -6.38
CA THR A 138 -9.56 -21.41 -6.33
C THR A 138 -8.55 -21.89 -5.30
N MET A 139 -7.40 -21.21 -5.16
CA MET A 139 -6.39 -21.56 -4.14
C MET A 139 -6.86 -21.26 -2.71
N LEU A 140 -7.81 -20.34 -2.55
CA LEU A 140 -8.37 -19.97 -1.25
C LEU A 140 -9.64 -20.77 -0.90
N ASP A 141 -10.13 -21.62 -1.80
CA ASP A 141 -11.32 -22.41 -1.56
C ASP A 141 -11.07 -23.44 -0.46
N GLY A 142 -11.91 -23.43 0.57
CA GLY A 142 -11.76 -24.25 1.77
C GLY A 142 -10.74 -23.73 2.80
N GLU A 143 -9.98 -22.68 2.49
CA GLU A 143 -9.06 -22.05 3.43
C GLU A 143 -9.82 -21.16 4.44
N PRO A 144 -9.34 -21.04 5.69
CA PRO A 144 -9.92 -20.10 6.64
C PRO A 144 -9.75 -18.66 6.15
N ALA A 145 -10.76 -17.83 6.35
CA ALA A 145 -10.67 -16.40 6.05
C ALA A 145 -9.47 -15.78 6.80
N GLY A 146 -8.67 -15.01 6.06
CA GLY A 146 -7.50 -14.32 6.60
C GLY A 146 -7.87 -12.93 7.15
N CYS A 147 -6.99 -12.37 8.00
CA CYS A 147 -7.14 -11.01 8.54
C CYS A 147 -6.15 -10.01 7.90
N PHE A 148 -5.56 -10.36 6.76
CA PHE A 148 -4.46 -9.61 6.17
C PHE A 148 -4.91 -8.27 5.57
N LEU A 149 -6.20 -8.03 5.34
CA LEU A 149 -6.77 -6.74 4.93
C LEU A 149 -7.57 -6.08 6.07
N ASP A 150 -7.42 -6.54 7.31
CA ASP A 150 -8.09 -5.91 8.45
C ASP A 150 -7.67 -4.44 8.57
N GLY A 151 -8.66 -3.55 8.71
CA GLY A 151 -8.49 -2.09 8.68
C GLY A 151 -8.35 -1.47 7.28
N CYS A 152 -8.25 -2.24 6.19
CA CYS A 152 -8.27 -1.70 4.84
C CYS A 152 -9.72 -1.38 4.40
N VAL A 153 -9.93 -0.19 3.82
CA VAL A 153 -11.22 0.29 3.33
C VAL A 153 -11.08 0.61 1.83
N PHE A 154 -11.72 -0.20 1.00
CA PHE A 154 -11.60 -0.15 -0.44
C PHE A 154 -12.76 0.57 -1.11
N TRP A 155 -12.45 1.31 -2.17
CA TRP A 155 -13.41 1.65 -3.20
C TRP A 155 -12.98 1.00 -4.52
N LEU A 156 -13.91 0.30 -5.16
CA LEU A 156 -13.69 -0.39 -6.43
C LEU A 156 -14.52 0.30 -7.52
N THR A 157 -13.91 0.63 -8.65
CA THR A 157 -14.59 1.32 -9.75
C THR A 157 -14.05 0.91 -11.11
N GLY A 158 -14.88 1.02 -12.13
CA GLY A 158 -14.48 0.87 -13.53
C GLY A 158 -14.24 -0.56 -14.06
N PHE A 159 -14.26 -1.58 -13.20
CA PHE A 159 -14.16 -2.98 -13.63
C PHE A 159 -15.49 -3.59 -14.11
N PRO A 160 -15.46 -4.55 -15.05
CA PRO A 160 -16.60 -5.40 -15.39
C PRO A 160 -17.20 -6.12 -14.15
N PRO A 161 -18.51 -6.41 -14.13
CA PRO A 161 -19.17 -7.04 -12.98
C PRO A 161 -18.54 -8.34 -12.49
N GLU A 162 -17.97 -9.15 -13.41
CA GLU A 162 -17.30 -10.41 -13.08
C GLU A 162 -16.02 -10.17 -12.26
N ILE A 163 -15.17 -9.24 -12.70
CA ILE A 163 -13.94 -8.87 -12.00
C ILE A 163 -14.29 -8.20 -10.66
N MET A 164 -15.30 -7.32 -10.65
CA MET A 164 -15.81 -6.69 -9.43
C MET A 164 -16.23 -7.74 -8.39
N LEU A 165 -16.92 -8.80 -8.79
CA LEU A 165 -17.33 -9.87 -7.89
C LEU A 165 -16.13 -10.62 -7.30
N LYS A 166 -15.11 -10.89 -8.11
CA LYS A 166 -13.88 -11.57 -7.67
C LYS A 166 -13.07 -10.71 -6.70
N LEU A 167 -12.87 -9.44 -7.01
CA LEU A 167 -12.21 -8.48 -6.12
C LEU A 167 -12.96 -8.33 -4.78
N LYS A 168 -14.29 -8.21 -4.82
CA LYS A 168 -15.14 -8.20 -3.61
C LYS A 168 -14.94 -9.44 -2.75
N THR A 169 -14.86 -10.61 -3.38
CA THR A 169 -14.64 -11.88 -2.69
C THR A 169 -13.28 -11.92 -2.01
N LEU A 170 -12.20 -11.51 -2.70
CA LEU A 170 -10.86 -11.46 -2.13
C LEU A 170 -10.75 -10.47 -0.97
N ILE A 171 -11.32 -9.27 -1.12
CA ILE A 171 -11.33 -8.25 -0.06
C ILE A 171 -12.03 -8.80 1.18
N ARG A 172 -13.19 -9.44 1.00
CA ARG A 172 -13.94 -10.06 2.10
C ARG A 172 -13.16 -11.22 2.74
N PHE A 173 -12.50 -12.05 1.93
CA PHE A 173 -11.68 -13.16 2.42
C PHE A 173 -10.55 -12.67 3.33
N GLY A 174 -9.97 -11.50 3.04
CA GLY A 174 -8.91 -10.88 3.85
C GLY A 174 -9.40 -10.00 5.00
N MET A 175 -10.70 -9.93 5.32
CA MET A 175 -11.29 -8.98 6.29
C MET A 175 -11.23 -7.49 5.92
N GLY A 176 -11.07 -7.17 4.64
CA GLY A 176 -11.17 -5.79 4.16
C GLY A 176 -12.61 -5.29 4.11
N THR A 177 -12.80 -3.99 4.32
CA THR A 177 -14.09 -3.28 4.15
C THR A 177 -14.15 -2.66 2.78
N ARG A 178 -15.33 -2.58 2.16
CA ARG A 178 -15.50 -1.95 0.84
C ARG A 178 -16.76 -1.09 0.79
N TYR A 179 -16.68 0.05 0.12
CA TYR A 179 -17.85 0.87 -0.23
C TYR A 179 -18.16 0.84 -1.73
N ASP A 180 -19.44 1.00 -2.06
CA ASP A 180 -19.91 1.17 -3.46
C ASP A 180 -19.58 2.56 -4.01
N ASN A 181 -19.48 3.57 -3.13
CA ASN A 181 -19.12 4.93 -3.48
C ASN A 181 -17.88 5.38 -2.70
N TYR A 182 -17.09 6.28 -3.29
CA TYR A 182 -15.99 6.93 -2.60
C TYR A 182 -16.49 7.70 -1.37
N ASN A 183 -15.69 7.70 -0.31
CA ASN A 183 -15.88 8.53 0.87
C ASN A 183 -14.53 8.78 1.57
N THR A 184 -14.52 9.67 2.56
CA THR A 184 -13.29 10.08 3.26
C THR A 184 -12.65 8.99 4.12
N THR A 185 -13.31 7.86 4.36
CA THR A 185 -12.76 6.71 5.10
C THR A 185 -12.08 5.69 4.19
N VAL A 186 -12.20 5.85 2.86
CA VAL A 186 -11.50 5.00 1.89
C VAL A 186 -9.99 5.16 2.09
N THR A 187 -9.30 4.05 2.28
CA THR A 187 -7.85 4.00 2.40
C THR A 187 -7.17 3.53 1.12
N HIS A 188 -7.89 2.79 0.26
CA HIS A 188 -7.39 2.25 -1.00
C HIS A 188 -8.43 2.39 -2.11
N VAL A 189 -8.01 2.88 -3.27
CA VAL A 189 -8.82 2.90 -4.49
C VAL A 189 -8.26 1.86 -5.44
N ILE A 190 -9.13 1.02 -6.00
CA ILE A 190 -8.79 0.13 -7.11
C ILE A 190 -9.70 0.51 -8.26
N ALA A 191 -9.10 0.99 -9.34
CA ALA A 191 -9.81 1.56 -10.47
C ALA A 191 -9.26 1.01 -11.78
N ASP A 192 -10.16 0.82 -12.74
CA ASP A 192 -9.82 0.53 -14.13
C ASP A 192 -10.74 1.36 -15.01
N TYR A 193 -10.22 2.42 -15.62
CA TYR A 193 -10.99 3.28 -16.50
C TYR A 193 -10.46 3.06 -17.92
N MET A 194 -11.19 2.27 -18.69
CA MET A 194 -11.03 2.15 -20.14
C MET A 194 -11.56 3.40 -20.85
#